data_AF-A0A9X8CN24-F1
#
_entry.id   AF-A0A9X8CN24-F1
#
_cell.length_a   1.000
_cell.length_b   1.000
_cell.length_c   1.000
_cell.angle_alpha   90.00
_cell.angle_beta   90.00
_cell.angle_gamma   90.00
#
_symmetry.space_group_name_H-M   'P 1'
#
loop_
_entity.id
_entity.type
_entity.pdbx_description
1 polymer ?
#
loop_
_entity_poly.entity_id
_entity_poly.type
_entity_poly.pdbx_seq_one_letter_code
_entity_poly.pdbx_strand_id
1 'polypeptide(L)'
;MRYRDADKLFTDSRKAWDFPYGAILRKVLADENRLAIVRMVGNCGEVCACDLLADLNISQPTLSHHMKVLCSCGIVRCRQEG
;
A
#
# COMPACT_ATOMS: atom_id res chain seq x y z
N MET A 1 6.40 12.17 -5.27
CA MET A 1 5.94 11.43 -4.07
C MET A 1 6.37 9.98 -4.22
N ARG A 2 7.04 9.43 -3.20
CA ARG A 2 7.57 8.06 -3.19
C ARG A 2 6.92 7.24 -2.09
N TYR A 3 6.81 5.94 -2.31
CA TYR A 3 6.14 5.01 -1.43
C TYR A 3 7.03 3.81 -1.13
N ARG A 4 7.12 3.41 0.13
CA ARG A 4 7.86 2.23 0.56
C ARG A 4 7.04 1.37 1.50
N ASP A 5 7.42 0.11 1.62
CA ASP A 5 6.81 -0.82 2.55
C ASP A 5 6.91 -0.29 4.00
N ALA A 6 5.81 -0.32 4.73
CA ALA A 6 5.72 0.14 6.11
C ALA A 6 6.15 -0.98 7.08
N ASP A 7 7.43 -1.35 7.05
CA ASP A 7 8.03 -2.35 7.94
C ASP A 7 7.55 -3.80 7.72
N LYS A 8 8.41 -4.77 8.07
CA LYS A 8 8.25 -6.22 7.83
C LYS A 8 7.03 -6.90 8.51
N LEU A 9 6.11 -6.11 9.06
CA LEU A 9 4.88 -6.56 9.69
C LEU A 9 3.97 -7.34 8.73
N PHE A 10 4.00 -7.03 7.42
CA PHE A 10 3.24 -7.78 6.42
C PHE A 10 3.89 -9.11 5.98
N THR A 11 5.20 -9.27 6.18
CA THR A 11 5.94 -10.47 5.77
C THR A 11 6.08 -11.52 6.88
N ASP A 12 5.89 -11.14 8.15
CA ASP A 12 5.82 -12.11 9.25
C ASP A 12 4.38 -12.65 9.41
N SER A 13 4.11 -13.77 8.74
CA SER A 13 2.80 -14.45 8.72
C SER A 13 2.26 -14.87 10.10
N ARG A 14 3.08 -14.74 11.16
CA ARG A 14 2.76 -15.16 12.53
C ARG A 14 2.32 -14.03 13.48
N LYS A 15 2.43 -12.76 13.10
CA LYS A 15 2.07 -11.62 14.00
C LYS A 15 1.04 -10.65 13.44
N ALA A 16 0.81 -10.64 12.13
CA ALA A 16 -0.01 -9.61 11.47
C ALA A 16 -1.52 -9.74 11.69
N TRP A 17 -2.01 -10.91 12.13
CA TRP A 17 -3.45 -11.24 12.11
C TRP A 17 -4.13 -11.26 13.48
N ASP A 18 -3.38 -11.19 14.59
CA ASP A 18 -3.91 -11.36 15.95
C ASP A 18 -4.29 -10.05 16.69
N PHE A 19 -4.33 -8.92 15.97
CA PHE A 19 -4.83 -7.65 16.51
C PHE A 19 -6.33 -7.45 16.16
N PRO A 20 -7.11 -6.69 16.97
CA PRO A 20 -8.52 -6.34 16.68
C PRO A 20 -8.75 -5.62 15.33
N TYR A 21 -7.68 -5.32 14.59
CA TYR A 21 -7.67 -4.69 13.28
C TYR A 21 -7.65 -5.65 12.07
N GLY A 22 -7.54 -6.98 12.27
CA GLY A 22 -7.42 -7.95 11.17
C GLY A 22 -8.60 -7.94 10.17
N ALA A 23 -9.82 -7.66 10.64
CA ALA A 23 -11.00 -7.52 9.76
C ALA A 23 -10.94 -6.28 8.87
N ILE A 24 -10.45 -5.16 9.42
CA ILE A 24 -10.26 -3.89 8.69
C ILE A 24 -9.15 -4.07 7.66
N LEU A 25 -8.04 -4.71 8.04
CA LEU A 25 -6.93 -4.99 7.15
C LEU A 25 -7.37 -5.83 5.94
N ARG A 26 -8.14 -6.89 6.17
CA ARG A 26 -8.76 -7.70 5.10
C ARG A 26 -9.64 -6.88 4.18
N LYS A 27 -10.49 -6.01 4.74
CA LYS A 27 -11.37 -5.14 3.94
C LYS A 27 -10.57 -4.14 3.09
N VAL A 28 -9.47 -3.62 3.62
CA VAL A 28 -8.56 -2.73 2.89
C VAL A 28 -7.87 -3.50 1.77
N LEU A 29 -7.33 -4.69 2.02
CA LEU A 29 -6.62 -5.50 1.02
C LEU A 29 -7.55 -6.22 0.02
N ALA A 30 -8.85 -6.27 0.27
CA ALA A 30 -9.83 -6.90 -0.62
C ALA A 30 -10.07 -6.15 -1.94
N ASP A 31 -9.46 -4.98 -2.11
CA ASP A 31 -9.52 -4.19 -3.35
C ASP A 31 -8.32 -4.50 -4.22
N GLU A 32 -8.60 -4.85 -5.47
CA GLU A 32 -7.61 -5.27 -6.46
C GLU A 32 -6.48 -4.25 -6.64
N ASN A 33 -6.82 -2.97 -6.78
CA ASN A 33 -5.84 -1.90 -6.99
C ASN A 33 -4.96 -1.74 -5.76
N ARG A 34 -5.54 -1.75 -4.56
CA ARG A 34 -4.77 -1.67 -3.31
C ARG A 34 -3.84 -2.87 -3.14
N LEU A 35 -4.30 -4.07 -3.48
CA LEU A 35 -3.47 -5.27 -3.43
C LEU A 35 -2.32 -5.21 -4.44
N ALA A 36 -2.58 -4.73 -5.66
CA ALA A 36 -1.57 -4.54 -6.69
C ALA A 36 -0.52 -3.49 -6.26
N ILE A 37 -0.94 -2.36 -5.71
CA ILE A 37 -0.04 -1.34 -5.13
C ILE A 37 0.88 -1.97 -4.08
N VAL A 38 0.30 -2.69 -3.11
CA VAL A 38 1.08 -3.31 -2.03
C VAL A 38 2.10 -4.30 -2.58
N ARG A 39 1.72 -5.12 -3.58
CA ARG A 39 2.65 -6.06 -4.25
C ARG A 39 3.79 -5.34 -4.95
N MET A 40 3.48 -4.28 -5.70
CA MET A 40 4.49 -3.50 -6.41
C MET A 40 5.48 -2.84 -5.44
N VAL A 41 4.96 -2.19 -4.39
CA VAL A 41 5.78 -1.55 -3.37
C VAL A 41 6.62 -2.57 -2.60
N GLY A 42 6.06 -3.73 -2.26
CA GLY A 42 6.78 -4.81 -1.58
C GLY A 42 7.90 -5.42 -2.43
N ASN A 43 7.69 -5.58 -3.74
CA ASN A 43 8.68 -6.16 -4.65
C ASN A 43 9.79 -5.17 -5.03
N CYS A 44 9.45 -3.90 -5.25
CA CYS A 44 10.41 -2.87 -5.69
C CYS A 44 11.05 -2.10 -4.53
N GLY A 45 10.54 -2.25 -3.31
CA GLY A 45 11.00 -1.57 -2.10
C GLY A 45 10.54 -0.12 -2.00
N GLU A 46 10.84 0.69 -3.02
CA GLU A 46 10.36 2.08 -3.13
C GLU A 46 9.87 2.39 -4.56
N VAL A 47 8.64 2.88 -4.69
CA VAL A 47 7.99 3.15 -5.98
C VAL A 47 7.47 4.58 -6.01
N CYS A 48 7.58 5.27 -7.15
CA CYS A 48 7.03 6.60 -7.29
C CYS A 48 5.55 6.58 -7.73
N ALA A 49 4.83 7.68 -7.48
CA ALA A 49 3.43 7.78 -7.90
C ALA A 49 3.25 7.65 -9.42
N CYS A 50 4.22 8.09 -10.23
CA CYS A 50 4.14 8.02 -11.69
C CYS A 50 4.21 6.56 -12.17
N ASP A 51 5.10 5.75 -11.61
CA ASP A 51 5.24 4.33 -11.95
C ASP A 51 3.96 3.56 -11.60
N LEU A 52 3.38 3.84 -10.43
CA LEU A 52 2.10 3.25 -10.03
C LEU A 52 0.97 3.62 -10.98
N LEU A 53 0.90 4.87 -11.45
CA LEU A 53 -0.11 5.28 -12.43
C LEU A 53 0.08 4.60 -13.78
N ALA A 54 1.32 4.41 -14.20
CA ALA A 54 1.64 3.74 -15.46
C ALA A 54 1.24 2.26 -15.44
N ASP A 55 1.47 1.56 -14.34
CA ASP A 55 1.21 0.11 -14.23
C ASP A 55 -0.24 -0.24 -13.88
N LEU A 56 -0.94 0.59 -13.09
CA LEU A 56 -2.28 0.27 -12.59
C LEU A 56 -3.41 0.74 -13.51
N ASN A 57 -3.12 1.53 -14.54
CA ASN A 57 -4.11 2.11 -15.46
C ASN A 57 -5.31 2.78 -14.74
N ILE A 58 -5.04 3.47 -13.62
CA ILE A 58 -6.03 4.20 -12.82
C ILE A 58 -5.80 5.71 -12.88
N SER A 59 -6.83 6.47 -12.55
CA SER A 59 -6.72 7.93 -12.44
C SER A 59 -5.88 8.36 -11.22
N GLN A 60 -5.25 9.53 -11.31
CA GLN A 60 -4.52 10.12 -10.18
C GLN A 60 -5.39 10.34 -8.92
N PRO A 61 -6.66 10.82 -9.01
CA PRO A 61 -7.56 10.89 -7.85
C PRO A 61 -7.80 9.52 -7.19
N THR A 62 -7.98 8.47 -7.99
CA THR A 62 -8.18 7.09 -7.51
C THR A 62 -6.94 6.58 -6.79
N LEU A 63 -5.76 6.77 -7.38
CA LEU A 63 -4.50 6.39 -6.74
C LEU A 63 -4.33 7.12 -5.41
N SER A 64 -4.54 8.44 -5.38
CA SER A 64 -4.42 9.24 -4.16
C SER A 64 -5.33 8.74 -3.05
N HIS A 65 -6.58 8.39 -3.37
CA HIS A 65 -7.51 7.80 -2.42
C HIS A 65 -6.99 6.46 -1.86
N HIS A 66 -6.55 5.56 -2.72
CA HIS A 66 -5.97 4.27 -2.31
C HIS A 66 -4.73 4.46 -1.42
N MET A 67 -3.81 5.34 -1.81
CA MET A 67 -2.60 5.62 -1.03
C MET A 67 -2.91 6.21 0.34
N LYS A 68 -3.90 7.10 0.44
CA LYS A 68 -4.32 7.65 1.72
C LYS A 68 -4.81 6.55 2.67
N VAL A 69 -5.66 5.64 2.17
CA VAL A 69 -6.16 4.51 2.96
C VAL A 69 -5.02 3.59 3.39
N LEU A 70 -4.13 3.21 2.46
CA LEU A 70 -2.98 2.34 2.75
C LEU A 70 -2.01 2.97 3.76
N CYS A 71 -1.76 4.29 3.67
CA CYS A 71 -0.93 5.00 4.63
C CYS A 71 -1.61 5.13 6.00
N SER A 72 -2.91 5.44 6.05
CA SER A 72 -3.67 5.51 7.30
C SER A 72 -3.75 4.17 8.03
N CYS A 73 -3.73 3.05 7.30
CA CYS A 73 -3.68 1.70 7.87
C CYS A 73 -2.26 1.23 8.19
N GLY A 74 -1.23 2.06 7.92
CA GLY A 74 0.17 1.71 8.19
C GLY A 74 0.70 0.58 7.30
N ILE A 75 0.12 0.37 6.12
CA ILE A 75 0.56 -0.68 5.15
C ILE A 75 1.69 -0.14 4.26
N VAL A 76 1.62 1.14 3.91
CA VAL A 76 2.61 1.81 3.06
C VAL A 76 3.04 3.12 3.72
N ARG A 77 4.31 3.48 3.61
CA ARG A 77 4.81 4.82 4.00
C ARG A 77 5.02 5.67 2.76
N CYS A 78 4.51 6.89 2.78
CA CYS A 78 4.74 7.88 1.74
C CYS A 78 5.75 8.94 2.20
N ARG A 79 6.61 9.41 1.29
CA ARG A 79 7.43 10.61 1.49
C ARG A 79 7.35 11.53 0.27
N GLN A 80 7.43 12.84 0.51
CA GLN A 80 7.69 13.78 -0.57
C GLN A 80 9.18 13.75 -0.89
N GLU A 81 9.47 13.64 -2.17
CA GLU A 81 10.82 13.80 -2.73
C GLU A 81 10.68 14.95 -3.71
N GLY A 82 11.52 15.97 -3.54
CA GLY A 82 11.55 17.20 -4.31
C GLY A 82 12.82 17.25 -5.15
#